data_AF-A0A840QNJ7-F1
#
_entry.id   AF-A0A840QNJ7-F1
#
_cell.length_a   1.000
_cell.length_b   1.000
_cell.length_c   1.000
_cell.angle_alpha   90.00
_cell.angle_beta   90.00
_cell.angle_gamma   90.00
#
_symmetry.space_group_name_H-M   'P 1'
#
loop_
_entity.id
_entity.type
_entity.pdbx_description
1 polymer ?
#
loop_
_entity_poly.entity_id
_entity_poly.type
_entity_poly.pdbx_seq_one_letter_code
_entity_poly.pdbx_strand_id
1 'polypeptide(L)'
;MTIVVDELLKCKQKEKEAEKKVYRAGYCFFFVLAISLIYVTFLLLQTGTPNSYLTLILGDQWLLLLLLMMSLSFYQVTMRKSKLDKAEKDFDELREDIIDRLSDIWDTEENWKEKHKLFQELKNDYDINLFYK
;
A
#
# COMPACT_ATOMS: atom_id res chain seq x y z
N MET A 1 6.82 26.80 11.83
CA MET A 1 5.62 26.25 11.13
C MET A 1 5.99 25.48 9.87
N THR A 2 6.92 25.96 9.04
CA THR A 2 7.40 25.26 7.82
C THR A 2 7.96 23.86 8.08
N ILE A 3 8.71 23.67 9.17
CA ILE A 3 9.33 22.36 9.50
C ILE A 3 8.27 21.26 9.73
N VAL A 4 7.17 21.58 10.41
CA VAL A 4 6.09 20.64 10.73
C VAL A 4 5.33 20.24 9.47
N VAL A 5 5.07 21.22 8.58
CA VAL A 5 4.43 20.98 7.29
C VAL A 5 5.33 20.14 6.38
N ASP A 6 6.62 20.42 6.31
CA ASP A 6 7.59 19.65 5.53
C ASP A 6 7.68 18.18 5.99
N GLU A 7 7.53 17.94 7.29
CA GLU A 7 7.53 16.59 7.86
C GLU A 7 6.25 15.82 7.50
N LEU A 8 5.10 16.49 7.56
CA LEU A 8 3.80 15.97 7.14
C LEU A 8 3.79 15.61 5.63
N LEU A 9 4.40 16.46 4.80
CA LEU A 9 4.59 16.23 3.37
C LEU A 9 5.48 15.03 3.09
N LYS A 10 6.59 14.90 3.81
CA LYS A 10 7.48 13.73 3.69
C LYS A 10 6.77 12.44 4.08
N CYS A 11 5.94 12.44 5.12
CA CYS A 11 5.14 11.27 5.49
C CYS A 11 4.13 10.90 4.40
N LYS A 12 3.37 11.87 3.87
CA LYS A 12 2.42 11.62 2.76
C LYS A 12 3.11 11.12 1.49
N GLN A 13 4.32 11.60 1.19
CA GLN A 13 5.11 11.08 0.08
C GLN A 13 5.55 9.63 0.31
N LYS A 14 6.01 9.29 1.52
CA LYS A 14 6.41 7.92 1.88
C LYS A 14 5.23 6.94 1.79
N GLU A 15 4.04 7.37 2.21
CA GLU A 15 2.80 6.61 2.07
C GLU A 15 2.49 6.33 0.58
N LYS A 16 2.45 7.37 -0.27
CA LYS A 16 2.24 7.22 -1.72
C LYS A 16 3.30 6.33 -2.39
N GLU A 17 4.56 6.41 -1.96
CA GLU A 17 5.60 5.53 -2.45
C GLU A 17 5.41 4.07 -2.01
N ALA A 18 4.98 3.85 -0.77
CA ALA A 18 4.64 2.53 -0.26
C ALA A 18 3.44 1.94 -1.02
N GLU A 19 2.42 2.76 -1.30
CA GLU A 19 1.23 2.38 -2.06
C GLU A 19 1.62 1.92 -3.48
N LYS A 20 2.44 2.71 -4.20
CA LYS A 20 2.98 2.31 -5.52
C LYS A 20 3.77 1.00 -5.46
N LYS A 21 4.53 0.77 -4.39
CA LYS A 21 5.29 -0.48 -4.18
C LYS A 21 4.38 -1.67 -3.92
N VAL A 22 3.22 -1.48 -3.28
CA VAL A 22 2.17 -2.50 -3.10
C VAL A 22 1.50 -2.80 -4.43
N TYR A 23 1.06 -1.78 -5.19
CA TYR A 23 0.46 -2.00 -6.51
C TYR A 23 1.41 -2.75 -7.45
N ARG A 24 2.69 -2.35 -7.51
CA ARG A 24 3.69 -3.04 -8.32
C ARG A 24 3.85 -4.52 -7.93
N ALA A 25 3.82 -4.83 -6.64
CA ALA A 25 3.87 -6.21 -6.17
C ALA A 25 2.57 -6.96 -6.49
N GLY A 26 1.41 -6.30 -6.39
CA GLY A 26 0.11 -6.84 -6.80
C GLY A 26 0.05 -7.19 -8.29
N TYR A 27 0.50 -6.29 -9.16
CA TYR A 27 0.62 -6.55 -10.61
C TYR A 27 1.55 -7.74 -10.90
N CYS A 28 2.68 -7.84 -10.20
CA CYS A 28 3.58 -8.99 -10.32
C CYS A 28 2.87 -10.30 -9.93
N PHE A 29 2.13 -10.30 -8.82
CA PHE A 29 1.34 -11.45 -8.39
C PHE A 29 0.27 -11.85 -9.42
N PHE A 30 -0.49 -10.89 -9.95
CA PHE A 30 -1.48 -11.15 -11.00
C PHE A 30 -0.84 -11.72 -12.27
N PHE A 31 0.35 -11.24 -12.64
CA PHE A 31 1.08 -11.76 -13.80
C PHE A 31 1.51 -13.22 -13.61
N VAL A 32 2.06 -13.56 -12.44
CA VAL A 32 2.43 -14.94 -12.08
C VAL A 32 1.19 -15.85 -12.06
N LEU A 33 0.08 -15.36 -11.52
CA LEU A 33 -1.20 -16.08 -11.51
C LEU A 33 -1.70 -16.36 -12.93
N ALA A 34 -1.66 -15.36 -13.82
CA ALA A 34 -2.06 -15.52 -15.21
C ALA A 34 -1.21 -16.57 -15.95
N ILE A 35 0.13 -16.52 -15.79
CA ILE A 35 1.04 -17.52 -16.36
C ILE A 35 0.72 -18.91 -15.83
N SER A 36 0.49 -19.03 -14.52
CA SER A 36 0.14 -20.31 -13.90
C SER A 36 -1.16 -20.90 -14.47
N LEU A 37 -2.19 -20.08 -14.66
CA LEU A 37 -3.45 -20.52 -15.27
C LEU A 37 -3.26 -20.97 -16.73
N ILE A 38 -2.48 -20.22 -17.52
CA ILE A 38 -2.17 -20.58 -18.90
C ILE A 38 -1.41 -21.92 -18.95
N TYR A 39 -0.42 -22.10 -18.06
CA TYR A 39 0.35 -23.34 -18.01
C TYR A 39 -0.51 -24.55 -17.61
N VAL A 40 -1.33 -24.41 -16.57
CA VAL A 40 -2.23 -25.49 -16.11
C VAL A 40 -3.25 -25.85 -17.20
N THR A 41 -3.82 -24.85 -17.89
CA THR A 41 -4.77 -25.12 -18.99
C THR A 41 -4.09 -25.82 -20.17
N PHE A 42 -2.89 -25.39 -20.56
CA PHE A 42 -2.11 -26.07 -21.60
C PHE A 42 -1.78 -27.51 -21.23
N LEU A 43 -1.35 -27.74 -19.99
CA LEU A 43 -1.04 -29.08 -19.48
C LEU A 43 -2.27 -29.99 -19.52
N LEU A 44 -3.43 -29.50 -19.03
CA LEU A 44 -4.69 -30.25 -19.07
C LEU A 44 -5.16 -30.57 -20.50
N LEU A 45 -4.95 -29.68 -21.46
CA LEU A 45 -5.25 -29.94 -22.87
C LEU A 45 -4.35 -31.04 -23.45
N GLN A 46 -3.08 -31.09 -23.05
CA GLN A 46 -2.11 -32.06 -23.55
C GLN A 46 -2.25 -33.44 -22.91
N THR A 47 -2.49 -33.50 -21.59
CA THR A 47 -2.57 -34.77 -20.84
C THR A 47 -3.99 -35.30 -20.67
N GLY A 48 -5.01 -34.51 -21.01
CA GLY A 48 -6.40 -34.80 -20.65
C GLY A 48 -6.66 -34.69 -19.15
N THR A 49 -7.81 -35.20 -18.69
CA THR A 49 -8.15 -35.24 -17.26
C THR A 49 -7.29 -36.30 -16.54
N PRO A 50 -6.40 -35.89 -15.62
CA PRO A 50 -5.57 -36.84 -14.89
C PRO A 50 -6.41 -37.64 -13.89
N ASN A 51 -6.04 -38.90 -13.66
CA ASN A 51 -6.65 -39.74 -12.62
C ASN A 51 -6.39 -39.22 -11.20
N SER A 52 -5.34 -38.40 -11.02
CA SER A 52 -5.00 -37.75 -9.75
C SER A 52 -4.33 -36.40 -9.99
N TYR A 53 -4.99 -35.31 -9.59
CA TYR A 53 -4.46 -33.95 -9.69
C TYR A 53 -3.24 -33.72 -8.80
N LEU A 54 -3.16 -34.38 -7.65
CA LEU A 54 -2.01 -34.27 -6.75
C LEU A 54 -0.74 -34.84 -7.39
N THR A 55 -0.86 -35.96 -8.10
CA THR A 55 0.27 -36.58 -8.81
C THR A 55 0.74 -35.71 -9.97
N LEU A 56 -0.18 -35.03 -10.66
CA LEU A 56 0.14 -34.08 -11.73
C LEU A 56 0.91 -32.87 -11.17
N ILE A 57 0.43 -32.28 -10.07
CA ILE A 57 1.04 -31.10 -9.44
C ILE A 57 2.42 -31.43 -8.85
N LEU A 58 2.53 -32.56 -8.16
CA LEU A 58 3.80 -32.99 -7.53
C LEU A 58 4.78 -33.62 -8.52
N GLY A 59 4.29 -34.12 -9.66
CA GLY A 59 5.10 -34.76 -10.69
C GLY A 59 5.73 -33.78 -11.68
N ASP A 60 5.18 -32.58 -11.82
CA ASP A 60 5.70 -31.56 -12.75
C ASP A 60 6.56 -30.51 -12.01
N GLN A 61 7.85 -30.51 -12.31
CA GLN A 61 8.82 -29.57 -11.75
C GLN A 61 8.46 -28.10 -12.03
N TRP A 62 7.82 -27.79 -13.16
CA TRP A 62 7.42 -26.43 -13.52
C TRP A 62 6.20 -25.97 -12.72
N LEU A 63 5.23 -26.86 -12.44
CA LEU A 63 4.11 -26.53 -11.55
C LEU A 63 4.57 -26.23 -10.14
N LEU A 64 5.51 -27.03 -9.62
CA LEU A 64 6.10 -26.80 -8.30
C LEU A 64 6.83 -25.46 -8.24
N LEU A 65 7.59 -25.11 -9.28
CA LEU A 65 8.26 -23.82 -9.38
C LEU A 65 7.25 -22.66 -9.43
N LEU A 66 6.19 -22.78 -10.22
CA LEU A 66 5.12 -21.78 -10.31
C LEU A 66 4.38 -21.60 -8.97
N LEU A 67 4.12 -22.69 -8.26
CA LEU A 67 3.50 -22.66 -6.93
C LEU A 67 4.40 -21.98 -5.90
N LEU A 68 5.71 -22.23 -5.97
CA LEU A 68 6.69 -21.54 -5.13
C LEU A 68 6.80 -20.05 -5.48
N MET A 69 6.80 -19.68 -6.76
CA MET A 69 6.78 -18.28 -7.18
C MET A 69 5.50 -17.57 -6.74
N MET A 70 4.35 -18.26 -6.79
CA MET A 70 3.08 -17.72 -6.35
C MET A 70 3.07 -17.45 -4.84
N SER A 71 3.57 -18.40 -4.02
CA SER A 71 3.64 -18.22 -2.57
C SER A 71 4.62 -17.12 -2.16
N LEU A 72 5.79 -17.02 -2.81
CA LEU A 72 6.74 -15.92 -2.59
C LEU A 72 6.15 -14.57 -2.98
N SER A 73 5.44 -14.49 -4.11
CA SER A 73 4.79 -13.26 -4.57
C SER A 73 3.69 -12.83 -3.61
N PHE A 74 2.87 -13.77 -3.13
CA PHE A 74 1.84 -13.53 -2.13
C PHE A 74 2.42 -13.02 -0.80
N TYR A 75 3.51 -13.64 -0.35
CA TYR A 75 4.23 -13.20 0.85
C TYR A 75 4.77 -11.77 0.67
N GLN A 76 5.36 -11.45 -0.48
CA GLN A 76 5.85 -10.10 -0.77
C GLN A 76 4.74 -9.05 -0.77
N VAL A 77 3.58 -9.36 -1.35
CA VAL A 77 2.41 -8.45 -1.33
C VAL A 77 1.96 -8.20 0.11
N THR A 78 1.80 -9.25 0.90
CA THR A 78 1.37 -9.14 2.30
C THR A 78 2.36 -8.34 3.13
N MET A 79 3.66 -8.59 2.97
CA MET A 79 4.71 -7.84 3.67
C MET A 79 4.72 -6.36 3.30
N ARG A 80 4.54 -6.03 2.01
CA ARG A 80 4.48 -4.62 1.57
C ARG A 80 3.20 -3.94 2.03
N LYS A 81 2.07 -4.65 2.05
CA LYS A 81 0.80 -4.13 2.59
C LYS A 81 0.93 -3.79 4.07
N SER A 82 1.60 -4.63 4.87
CA SER A 82 1.87 -4.31 6.28
C SER A 82 2.77 -3.09 6.45
N LYS A 83 3.70 -2.83 5.52
CA LYS A 83 4.51 -1.59 5.54
C LYS A 83 3.71 -0.35 5.16
N LEU A 84 2.76 -0.48 4.25
CA LEU A 84 1.84 0.60 3.89
C LEU A 84 0.94 0.95 5.08
N ASP A 85 0.31 -0.04 5.70
CA ASP A 85 -0.55 0.13 6.88
C ASP A 85 0.18 0.82 8.05
N LYS A 86 1.46 0.48 8.26
CA LYS A 86 2.31 1.21 9.22
C LYS A 86 2.54 2.66 8.82
N ALA A 87 2.83 2.93 7.54
CA ALA A 87 3.06 4.29 7.07
C ALA A 87 1.80 5.15 7.11
N GLU A 88 0.62 4.57 6.83
CA GLU A 88 -0.69 5.20 6.98
C GLU A 88 -0.94 5.53 8.45
N LYS A 89 -0.71 4.57 9.35
CA LYS A 89 -0.88 4.80 10.79
C LYS A 89 0.06 5.88 11.34
N ASP A 90 1.33 5.85 10.95
CA ASP A 90 2.31 6.86 11.35
C ASP A 90 1.91 8.26 10.83
N PHE A 91 1.30 8.34 9.64
CA PHE A 91 0.78 9.57 9.07
C PHE A 91 -0.45 10.09 9.85
N ASP A 92 -1.40 9.21 10.16
CA ASP A 92 -2.59 9.58 10.92
C ASP A 92 -2.26 10.02 12.35
N GLU A 93 -1.36 9.32 13.04
CA GLU A 93 -0.90 9.68 14.39
C GLU A 93 -0.18 11.03 14.38
N LEU A 94 0.71 11.26 13.40
CA LEU A 94 1.39 12.56 13.25
C LEU A 94 0.39 13.69 12.94
N ARG A 95 -0.64 13.40 12.14
CA ARG A 95 -1.71 14.35 11.82
C ARG A 95 -2.51 14.72 13.06
N GLU A 96 -2.87 13.75 13.90
CA GLU A 96 -3.58 13.98 15.17
C GLU A 96 -2.72 14.81 16.14
N ASP A 97 -1.45 14.44 16.34
CA ASP A 97 -0.51 15.17 17.20
C ASP A 97 -0.37 16.64 16.78
N ILE A 98 -0.35 16.89 15.46
CA ILE A 98 -0.27 18.24 14.92
C ILE A 98 -1.58 19.00 15.17
N ILE A 99 -2.74 18.37 14.99
CA ILE A 99 -4.04 18.99 15.31
C ILE A 99 -4.12 19.37 16.79
N ASP A 100 -3.73 18.47 17.70
CA ASP A 100 -3.79 18.70 19.15
C ASP A 100 -2.80 19.80 19.60
N ARG A 101 -1.57 19.81 19.08
CA ARG A 101 -0.61 20.91 19.34
C ARG A 101 -1.08 22.24 18.75
N LEU A 102 -1.77 22.21 17.60
CA LEU A 102 -2.34 23.41 16.97
C LEU A 102 -3.61 23.90 17.68
N SER A 103 -4.30 23.09 18.49
CA SER A 103 -5.32 23.63 19.41
C SER A 103 -4.69 24.41 20.56
N ASP A 104 -3.56 23.94 21.10
CA ASP A 104 -2.90 24.59 22.24
C ASP A 104 -2.17 25.90 21.87
N ILE A 105 -1.63 26.01 20.64
CA ILE A 105 -0.82 27.17 20.21
C ILE A 105 -1.70 28.37 19.74
N TRP A 106 -2.96 28.14 19.37
CA TRP A 106 -3.79 29.12 18.63
C TRP A 106 -4.97 29.65 19.46
N ASP A 107 -4.73 29.94 20.74
CA ASP A 107 -5.75 30.46 21.67
C ASP A 107 -6.05 31.97 21.50
N THR A 108 -5.40 32.64 20.55
CA THR A 108 -5.52 34.09 20.30
C THR A 108 -6.14 34.39 18.92
N GLU A 109 -7.04 35.37 18.83
CA GLU A 109 -7.83 35.71 17.62
C GLU A 109 -7.00 36.03 16.37
N GLU A 110 -5.83 36.67 16.53
CA GLU A 110 -4.97 37.10 15.42
C GLU A 110 -4.33 35.91 14.68
N ASN A 111 -4.11 34.83 15.42
CA ASN A 111 -3.58 33.58 14.93
C ASN A 111 -4.67 32.82 14.10
N TRP A 112 -5.97 32.91 14.40
CA TRP A 112 -6.99 32.13 13.68
C TRP A 112 -7.01 32.27 12.14
N LYS A 113 -6.63 33.45 11.61
CA LYS A 113 -6.55 33.68 10.16
C LYS A 113 -5.38 32.95 9.49
N GLU A 114 -4.21 32.94 10.14
CA GLU A 114 -3.05 32.22 9.62
C GLU A 114 -3.26 30.70 9.68
N LYS A 115 -3.93 30.19 10.73
CA LYS A 115 -4.36 28.78 10.82
C LYS A 115 -5.26 28.37 9.65
N HIS A 116 -6.28 29.19 9.37
CA HIS A 116 -7.24 28.88 8.31
C HIS A 116 -6.57 28.84 6.94
N LYS A 117 -5.66 29.80 6.68
CA LYS A 117 -4.88 29.84 5.45
C LYS A 117 -3.99 28.59 5.30
N LEU A 118 -3.29 28.20 6.35
CA LEU A 118 -2.42 27.02 6.34
C LEU A 118 -3.21 25.72 6.13
N PHE A 119 -4.37 25.57 6.77
CA PHE A 119 -5.27 24.42 6.57
C PHE A 119 -5.86 24.37 5.17
N GLN A 120 -6.16 25.53 4.59
CA GLN A 120 -6.65 25.63 3.23
C GLN A 120 -5.57 25.31 2.19
N GLU A 121 -4.32 25.73 2.41
CA GLU A 121 -3.16 25.35 1.59
C GLU A 121 -2.90 23.85 1.67
N LEU A 122 -2.89 23.24 2.87
CA LEU A 122 -2.71 21.80 3.06
C LEU A 122 -3.84 20.96 2.44
N LYS A 123 -5.07 21.45 2.47
CA LYS A 123 -6.22 20.82 1.83
C LYS A 123 -6.15 20.93 0.30
N ASN A 124 -5.85 22.12 -0.22
CA ASN A 124 -5.86 22.36 -1.67
C ASN A 124 -4.65 21.75 -2.38
N ASP A 125 -3.45 21.93 -1.83
CA ASP A 125 -2.22 21.55 -2.52
C ASP A 125 -1.86 20.06 -2.30
N TYR A 126 -2.28 19.51 -1.16
CA TYR A 126 -1.85 18.19 -0.74
C TYR A 126 -3.00 17.23 -0.42
N ASP A 127 -4.26 17.67 -0.48
CA ASP A 127 -5.44 16.87 -0.12
C ASP A 127 -5.35 16.31 1.31
N ILE A 128 -4.84 17.11 2.25
CA ILE A 128 -4.73 16.76 3.66
C ILE A 128 -5.77 17.58 4.42
N ASN A 129 -6.79 16.92 4.92
CA ASN A 129 -7.86 17.60 5.65
C ASN A 129 -7.50 17.74 7.13
N LEU A 130 -7.15 18.94 7.58
CA LEU A 130 -6.89 19.22 9.01
C LEU A 130 -8.10 19.85 9.73
N PHE A 131 -9.24 19.99 9.04
CA PHE A 131 -10.44 20.62 9.61
C PHE A 131 -11.25 19.71 10.54
N TYR A 132 -10.97 18.41 10.55
CA TYR A 132 -11.76 17.42 11.28
C TYR A 132 -10.85 16.36 11.89
N LYS A 133 -11.15 15.96 13.13
CA LYS A 133 -10.60 14.76 13.77
C LYS A 133 -11.28 13.54 13.17
#